data_AF-A0AAW9EX40-F1
#
_entry.id   AF-A0AAW9EX40-F1
#
_cell.length_a   1.000
_cell.length_b   1.000
_cell.length_c   1.000
_cell.angle_alpha   90.00
_cell.angle_beta   90.00
_cell.angle_gamma   90.00
#
_symmetry.space_group_name_H-M   'P 1'
#
loop_
_entity.id
_entity.type
_entity.pdbx_description
1 polymer ?
#
loop_
_entity_poly.entity_id
_entity_poly.type
_entity_poly.pdbx_seq_one_letter_code
_entity_poly.pdbx_strand_id
1 'polypeptide(L)'
;MPDLDGYGVEASLVDSSLPIYRDTDMLYQDETLGYWPSFNRLSESSRGAYLTWLASERENPNVPLGYVFIYFYGLERRILVDSKEGGVTDAEFKSIYQELQRLRSIYGSNRSFAGYSLRLMELMALMRPGVVAFEEQDEQHHDSLLFRYQLATRVSKGEPIPAHLALTWIKNSQEYTLRTPARRCAEQFATLFKLQYADQFGDGMIVKSNKTRLTLHYYPASASLRGFSLEQPGLPDPSVLKAPVKKMIAIADTSTELLSAYSRYLGKKGASADDIEAMLLLPDALLSVQTHPVLKRFKSWVDEQLAGPSKGLVRLADLWRQIGLEPPERFNKKEMELITTLEAKAGFGVAPDPRYHHAKPAVDGDIVLFPEGHGPNFEPSQAFNETSMTLRLGAMVAAVDSHVDSAELNTLQILIDHDTHLSPIEKRSLHAYLHWRLNTPANMTGLKERVGALGDAEKDVVRHILVRVAFADGKVTPDEIKQLEKLYTALGFDKTQVTADVHKFTSSKGAPASATPTSKTTTQKPGFALNDELLALHASETESVQSLLGTIFVDDTPEEQHVIAEGVVVKKN
;
A
#
# COMPACT_ATOMS: atom_id res chain seq x y z
N MET A 1 31.38 -50.55 14.01
CA MET A 1 32.65 -49.89 14.40
C MET A 1 32.39 -48.89 15.52
N PRO A 2 33.31 -48.70 16.48
CA PRO A 2 33.15 -47.67 17.50
C PRO A 2 33.15 -46.28 16.86
N ASP A 3 32.41 -45.35 17.44
CA ASP A 3 32.49 -43.92 17.09
C ASP A 3 33.88 -43.33 17.43
N LEU A 4 34.09 -42.06 17.09
CA LEU A 4 35.36 -41.35 17.32
C LEU A 4 35.80 -41.34 18.79
N ASP A 5 34.87 -41.57 19.72
CA ASP A 5 35.10 -41.54 21.15
C ASP A 5 35.40 -42.93 21.72
N GLY A 6 35.19 -43.99 20.93
CA GLY A 6 35.43 -45.37 21.34
C GLY A 6 34.29 -46.00 22.15
N TYR A 7 33.19 -45.28 22.38
CA TYR A 7 32.12 -45.67 23.32
C TYR A 7 30.76 -45.89 22.66
N GLY A 8 30.51 -45.28 21.50
CA GLY A 8 29.26 -45.38 20.75
C GLY A 8 29.42 -46.12 19.42
N VAL A 9 28.35 -46.08 18.61
CA VAL A 9 28.32 -46.69 17.28
C VAL A 9 28.52 -45.59 16.24
N GLU A 10 29.51 -45.77 15.36
CA GLU A 10 29.78 -44.83 14.26
C GLU A 10 28.62 -44.83 13.26
N ALA A 11 27.85 -43.74 13.21
CA ALA A 11 26.68 -43.60 12.35
C ALA A 11 27.03 -43.27 10.89
N SER A 12 28.25 -42.78 10.64
CA SER A 12 28.74 -42.36 9.32
C SER A 12 29.35 -43.50 8.49
N LEU A 13 29.40 -44.74 9.00
CA LEU A 13 30.02 -45.88 8.33
C LEU A 13 29.03 -47.03 8.11
N VAL A 14 29.25 -47.76 7.01
CA VAL A 14 28.53 -49.00 6.70
C VAL A 14 29.32 -50.17 7.27
N ASP A 15 28.68 -50.96 8.13
CA ASP A 15 29.25 -52.18 8.70
C ASP A 15 28.89 -53.40 7.87
N SER A 16 29.83 -53.83 7.01
CA SER A 16 29.63 -54.95 6.08
C SER A 16 29.49 -56.31 6.76
N SER A 17 29.71 -56.41 8.08
CA SER A 17 29.55 -57.66 8.83
C SER A 17 28.10 -57.96 9.19
N LEU A 18 27.20 -56.97 9.13
CA LEU A 18 25.82 -57.13 9.55
C LEU A 18 24.94 -57.78 8.44
N PRO A 19 23.96 -58.63 8.78
CA PRO A 19 23.17 -59.41 7.81
C PRO A 19 22.16 -58.56 7.02
N ILE A 20 22.14 -58.64 5.69
CA ILE A 20 21.25 -57.83 4.83
C ILE A 20 20.26 -58.72 4.07
N TYR A 21 19.05 -58.21 3.84
CA TYR A 21 18.15 -58.78 2.84
C TYR A 21 18.36 -58.06 1.50
N ARG A 22 18.88 -58.76 0.48
CA ARG A 22 19.38 -58.12 -0.76
C ARG A 22 18.29 -57.62 -1.70
N ASP A 23 17.11 -58.23 -1.65
CA ASP A 23 16.00 -57.94 -2.57
C ASP A 23 14.94 -57.05 -1.91
N THR A 24 15.36 -56.11 -1.05
CA THR A 24 14.46 -55.13 -0.46
C THR A 24 14.30 -53.92 -1.37
N ASP A 25 13.04 -53.53 -1.62
CA ASP A 25 12.70 -52.29 -2.32
C ASP A 25 13.27 -51.06 -1.58
N MET A 26 13.80 -50.09 -2.32
CA MET A 26 14.41 -48.87 -1.75
C MET A 26 13.45 -47.98 -0.96
N LEU A 27 12.13 -48.17 -1.15
CA LEU A 27 11.08 -47.45 -0.43
C LEU A 27 10.69 -48.15 0.87
N TYR A 28 11.20 -49.34 1.15
CA TYR A 28 10.94 -50.04 2.39
C TYR A 28 11.48 -49.26 3.58
N GLN A 29 10.66 -49.14 4.62
CA GLN A 29 11.05 -48.60 5.92
C GLN A 29 10.28 -49.32 7.01
N ASP A 30 10.88 -49.38 8.19
CA ASP A 30 10.27 -49.87 9.41
C ASP A 30 10.66 -48.97 10.59
N GLU A 31 10.25 -49.34 11.80
CA GLU A 31 10.49 -48.58 13.02
C GLU A 31 11.98 -48.39 13.35
N THR A 32 12.87 -49.18 12.74
CA THR A 32 14.31 -49.04 12.96
C THR A 32 14.91 -47.82 12.24
N LEU A 33 14.21 -47.29 11.23
CA LEU A 33 14.55 -46.04 10.56
C LEU A 33 14.03 -44.82 11.36
N GLY A 34 14.59 -44.63 12.54
CA GLY A 34 14.22 -43.55 13.46
C GLY A 34 14.70 -42.15 13.03
N TYR A 35 14.47 -41.16 13.90
CA TYR A 35 14.78 -39.73 13.62
C TYR A 35 16.28 -39.43 13.43
N TRP A 36 17.16 -40.15 14.14
CA TRP A 36 18.62 -40.09 13.98
C TRP A 36 19.13 -41.49 13.59
N PRO A 37 18.97 -41.87 12.32
CA PRO A 37 19.21 -43.22 11.89
C PRO A 37 20.71 -43.53 11.86
N SER A 38 21.06 -44.82 11.94
CA SER A 38 22.44 -45.27 11.73
C SER A 38 22.36 -46.65 11.12
N PHE A 39 23.23 -46.96 10.14
CA PHE A 39 23.20 -48.24 9.45
C PHE A 39 23.13 -49.42 10.42
N ASN A 40 23.95 -49.41 11.47
CA ASN A 40 24.04 -50.48 12.45
C ASN A 40 22.78 -50.74 13.29
N ARG A 41 21.85 -49.78 13.36
CA ARG A 41 20.58 -49.93 14.11
C ARG A 41 19.41 -50.35 13.22
N LEU A 42 19.60 -50.33 11.90
CA LEU A 42 18.58 -50.73 10.95
C LEU A 42 18.37 -52.25 10.97
N SER A 43 17.13 -52.67 10.78
CA SER A 43 16.78 -54.07 10.50
C SER A 43 17.49 -54.59 9.25
N GLU A 44 17.53 -55.91 9.07
CA GLU A 44 18.14 -56.53 7.88
C GLU A 44 17.52 -56.02 6.57
N SER A 45 16.20 -55.84 6.56
CA SER A 45 15.44 -55.31 5.43
C SER A 45 15.72 -53.83 5.21
N SER A 46 15.73 -53.00 6.26
CA SER A 46 16.04 -51.57 6.14
C SER A 46 17.48 -51.32 5.70
N ARG A 47 18.45 -52.17 6.10
CA ARG A 47 19.80 -52.16 5.54
C ARG A 47 19.83 -52.56 4.07
N GLY A 48 19.04 -53.56 3.70
CA GLY A 48 18.80 -53.94 2.30
C GLY A 48 18.32 -52.75 1.47
N ALA A 49 17.24 -52.10 1.90
CA ALA A 49 16.64 -50.94 1.24
C ALA A 49 17.62 -49.78 1.06
N TYR A 50 18.38 -49.44 2.12
CA TYR A 50 19.43 -48.42 2.07
C TYR A 50 20.48 -48.75 0.99
N LEU A 51 20.95 -50.00 0.94
CA LEU A 51 21.95 -50.43 -0.03
C LEU A 51 21.39 -50.51 -1.45
N THR A 52 20.13 -50.92 -1.63
CA THR A 52 19.43 -50.85 -2.93
C THR A 52 19.36 -49.42 -3.45
N TRP A 53 19.05 -48.45 -2.58
CA TRP A 53 19.10 -47.03 -2.94
C TRP A 53 20.53 -46.57 -3.24
N LEU A 54 21.50 -46.93 -2.41
CA LEU A 54 22.90 -46.51 -2.56
C LEU A 54 23.54 -47.03 -3.86
N ALA A 55 23.13 -48.22 -4.31
CA ALA A 55 23.56 -48.83 -5.57
C ALA A 55 22.83 -48.29 -6.82
N SER A 56 21.77 -47.48 -6.64
CA SER A 56 21.08 -46.80 -7.73
C SER A 56 21.74 -45.45 -8.05
N GLU A 57 21.15 -44.68 -8.97
CA GLU A 57 21.54 -43.28 -9.24
C GLU A 57 21.25 -42.33 -8.05
N ARG A 58 20.53 -42.80 -7.01
CA ARG A 58 20.16 -42.01 -5.81
C ARG A 58 19.35 -40.76 -6.17
N GLU A 59 18.41 -40.90 -7.10
CA GLU A 59 17.57 -39.80 -7.61
C GLU A 59 16.10 -39.90 -7.22
N ASN A 60 15.67 -41.03 -6.63
CA ASN A 60 14.27 -41.25 -6.29
C ASN A 60 13.86 -40.30 -5.15
N PRO A 61 12.93 -39.34 -5.39
CA PRO A 61 12.52 -38.36 -4.38
C PRO A 61 11.67 -38.96 -3.26
N ASN A 62 11.11 -40.15 -3.47
CA ASN A 62 10.19 -40.81 -2.53
C ASN A 62 10.92 -41.73 -1.53
N VAL A 63 12.25 -41.84 -1.63
CA VAL A 63 13.03 -42.65 -0.69
C VAL A 63 12.91 -42.11 0.72
N PRO A 64 12.76 -42.98 1.74
CA PRO A 64 12.75 -42.57 3.13
C PRO A 64 13.98 -41.70 3.47
N LEU A 65 13.72 -40.48 3.94
CA LEU A 65 14.77 -39.46 4.12
C LEU A 65 15.87 -39.89 5.10
N GLY A 66 15.57 -40.79 6.03
CA GLY A 66 16.57 -41.36 6.93
C GLY A 66 17.74 -42.03 6.20
N TYR A 67 17.49 -42.68 5.06
CA TYR A 67 18.53 -43.25 4.21
C TYR A 67 19.44 -42.18 3.59
N VAL A 68 18.83 -41.08 3.13
CA VAL A 68 19.58 -39.92 2.63
C VAL A 68 20.47 -39.33 3.73
N PHE A 69 19.98 -39.26 4.97
CA PHE A 69 20.77 -38.80 6.12
C PHE A 69 21.93 -39.72 6.45
N ILE A 70 21.77 -41.05 6.42
CA ILE A 70 22.89 -41.98 6.63
C ILE A 70 23.99 -41.75 5.59
N TYR A 71 23.63 -41.55 4.32
CA TYR A 71 24.61 -41.21 3.28
C TYR A 71 25.26 -39.84 3.49
N PHE A 72 24.46 -38.83 3.86
CA PHE A 72 24.96 -37.51 4.22
C PHE A 72 25.96 -37.55 5.37
N TYR A 73 25.76 -38.39 6.40
CA TYR A 73 26.71 -38.56 7.50
C TYR A 73 28.07 -39.05 7.03
N GLY A 74 28.12 -39.89 5.99
CA GLY A 74 29.35 -40.31 5.35
C GLY A 74 30.06 -39.15 4.64
N LEU A 75 29.32 -38.33 3.86
CA LEU A 75 29.86 -37.14 3.21
C LEU A 75 30.39 -36.14 4.24
N GLU A 76 29.62 -35.88 5.29
CA GLU A 76 29.99 -35.01 6.40
C GLU A 76 31.26 -35.51 7.10
N ARG A 77 31.38 -36.81 7.34
CA ARG A 77 32.60 -37.42 7.89
C ARG A 77 33.81 -37.20 6.98
N ARG A 78 33.69 -37.42 5.66
CA ARG A 78 34.78 -37.16 4.70
C ARG A 78 35.29 -35.73 4.84
N ILE A 79 34.40 -34.75 4.98
CA ILE A 79 34.75 -33.33 5.08
C ILE A 79 35.33 -32.95 6.45
N LEU A 80 34.76 -33.43 7.56
CA LEU A 80 35.15 -32.97 8.90
C LEU A 80 36.34 -33.73 9.49
N VAL A 81 36.45 -35.02 9.19
CA VAL A 81 37.44 -35.92 9.78
C VAL A 81 38.54 -36.19 8.75
N ASP A 82 38.18 -36.87 7.66
CA ASP A 82 39.19 -37.41 6.75
C ASP A 82 39.93 -36.30 5.99
N SER A 83 39.25 -35.21 5.63
CA SER A 83 39.86 -34.02 5.00
C SER A 83 40.89 -33.33 5.91
N LYS A 84 40.61 -33.28 7.22
CA LYS A 84 41.53 -32.70 8.22
C LYS A 84 42.80 -33.53 8.36
N GLU A 85 42.69 -34.84 8.17
CA GLU A 85 43.81 -35.80 8.18
C GLU A 85 44.54 -35.86 6.82
N GLY A 86 44.15 -35.05 5.83
CA GLY A 86 44.74 -35.03 4.50
C GLY A 86 44.25 -36.14 3.56
N GLY A 87 43.23 -36.90 3.96
CA GLY A 87 42.68 -38.03 3.21
C GLY A 87 41.65 -37.69 2.12
N VAL A 88 41.42 -36.39 1.84
CA VAL A 88 40.48 -35.91 0.81
C VAL A 88 41.18 -34.93 -0.13
N THR A 89 41.31 -35.36 -1.40
CA THR A 89 41.88 -34.54 -2.49
C THR A 89 40.94 -33.41 -2.89
N ASP A 90 41.44 -32.37 -3.58
CA ASP A 90 40.59 -31.28 -4.06
C ASP A 90 39.54 -31.74 -5.08
N ALA A 91 39.88 -32.73 -5.91
CA ALA A 91 38.94 -33.32 -6.86
C ALA A 91 37.77 -34.00 -6.12
N GLU A 92 38.08 -34.83 -5.12
CA GLU A 92 37.05 -35.49 -4.31
C GLU A 92 36.24 -34.48 -3.50
N PHE A 93 36.90 -33.48 -2.89
CA PHE A 93 36.23 -32.41 -2.15
C PHE A 93 35.20 -31.68 -3.02
N LYS A 94 35.58 -31.37 -4.27
CA LYS A 94 34.67 -30.77 -5.26
C LYS A 94 33.53 -31.73 -5.65
N SER A 95 33.81 -33.01 -5.84
CA SER A 95 32.77 -34.01 -6.14
C SER A 95 31.76 -34.16 -4.99
N ILE A 96 32.21 -34.11 -3.72
CA ILE A 96 31.32 -34.11 -2.56
C ILE A 96 30.43 -32.85 -2.58
N TYR A 97 30.98 -31.69 -2.88
CA TYR A 97 30.20 -30.45 -2.98
C TYR A 97 29.12 -30.53 -4.06
N GLN A 98 29.46 -31.06 -5.23
CA GLN A 98 28.52 -31.27 -6.34
C GLN A 98 27.44 -32.30 -5.98
N GLU A 99 27.81 -33.35 -5.25
CA GLU A 99 26.85 -34.33 -4.75
C GLU A 99 25.87 -33.68 -3.75
N LEU A 100 26.33 -32.79 -2.87
CA LEU A 100 25.45 -32.02 -1.98
C LEU A 100 24.48 -31.14 -2.78
N GLN A 101 24.94 -30.48 -3.84
CA GLN A 101 24.07 -29.70 -4.75
C GLN A 101 22.98 -30.58 -5.37
N ARG A 102 23.36 -31.76 -5.90
CA ARG A 102 22.44 -32.73 -6.49
C ARG A 102 21.41 -33.25 -5.49
N LEU A 103 21.85 -33.65 -4.29
CA LEU A 103 20.94 -34.10 -3.24
C LEU A 103 19.98 -32.99 -2.80
N ARG A 104 20.43 -31.73 -2.75
CA ARG A 104 19.56 -30.58 -2.45
C ARG A 104 18.50 -30.35 -3.51
N SER A 105 18.81 -30.52 -4.80
CA SER A 105 17.79 -30.37 -5.84
C SER A 105 16.69 -31.45 -5.77
N ILE A 106 16.98 -32.60 -5.16
CA ILE A 106 16.02 -33.71 -5.00
C ILE A 106 15.29 -33.62 -3.66
N TYR A 107 16.02 -33.45 -2.55
CA TYR A 107 15.53 -33.59 -1.18
C TYR A 107 15.45 -32.27 -0.39
N GLY A 108 15.83 -31.14 -1.00
CA GLY A 108 15.91 -29.82 -0.35
C GLY A 108 14.56 -29.21 0.04
N SER A 109 13.43 -29.79 -0.38
CA SER A 109 12.11 -29.43 0.14
C SER A 109 11.96 -29.77 1.63
N ASN A 110 12.74 -30.74 2.14
CA ASN A 110 12.79 -31.03 3.56
C ASN A 110 13.65 -29.99 4.30
N ARG A 111 13.04 -29.27 5.24
CA ARG A 111 13.69 -28.19 6.01
C ARG A 111 14.97 -28.64 6.74
N SER A 112 14.98 -29.82 7.35
CA SER A 112 16.14 -30.31 8.10
C SER A 112 17.30 -30.61 7.16
N PHE A 113 17.02 -31.36 6.08
CA PHE A 113 18.04 -31.68 5.09
C PHE A 113 18.58 -30.42 4.41
N ALA A 114 17.70 -29.48 4.05
CA ALA A 114 18.07 -28.18 3.51
C ALA A 114 18.98 -27.39 4.47
N GLY A 115 18.70 -27.40 5.77
CA GLY A 115 19.53 -26.71 6.75
C GLY A 115 20.92 -27.33 6.92
N TYR A 116 21.02 -28.65 7.09
CA TYR A 116 22.31 -29.32 7.29
C TYR A 116 23.18 -29.31 6.04
N SER A 117 22.63 -29.65 4.88
CA SER A 117 23.40 -29.67 3.63
C SER A 117 23.93 -28.29 3.25
N LEU A 118 23.13 -27.23 3.47
CA LEU A 118 23.59 -25.86 3.24
C LEU A 118 24.78 -25.50 4.13
N ARG A 119 24.67 -25.74 5.45
CA ARG A 119 25.74 -25.41 6.40
C ARG A 119 27.03 -26.17 6.09
N LEU A 120 26.93 -27.42 5.63
CA LEU A 120 28.11 -28.18 5.23
C LEU A 120 28.76 -27.56 3.99
N MET A 121 27.96 -27.16 2.99
CA MET A 121 28.45 -26.47 1.80
C MET A 121 29.12 -25.13 2.13
N GLU A 122 28.53 -24.32 3.02
CA GLU A 122 29.14 -23.08 3.51
C GLU A 122 30.49 -23.36 4.18
N LEU A 123 30.55 -24.36 5.07
CA LEU A 123 31.79 -24.76 5.72
C LEU A 123 32.84 -25.19 4.69
N MET A 124 32.46 -25.98 3.69
CA MET A 124 33.36 -26.44 2.64
C MET A 124 33.98 -25.27 1.85
N ALA A 125 33.16 -24.28 1.49
CA ALA A 125 33.64 -23.07 0.80
C ALA A 125 34.58 -22.23 1.67
N LEU A 126 34.36 -22.20 2.99
CA LEU A 126 35.26 -21.52 3.92
C LEU A 126 36.56 -22.29 4.18
N MET A 127 36.53 -23.62 4.15
CA MET A 127 37.70 -24.47 4.33
C MET A 127 38.65 -24.42 3.11
N ARG A 128 38.11 -24.43 1.89
CA ARG A 128 38.89 -24.46 0.64
C ARG A 128 38.29 -23.55 -0.44
N PRO A 129 38.34 -22.21 -0.28
CA PRO A 129 37.71 -21.26 -1.21
C PRO A 129 38.26 -21.29 -2.64
N GLY A 130 39.46 -21.86 -2.85
CA GLY A 130 40.04 -22.06 -4.20
C GLY A 130 39.52 -23.31 -4.92
N VAL A 131 38.81 -24.21 -4.22
CA VAL A 131 38.32 -25.50 -4.76
C VAL A 131 36.83 -25.42 -5.06
N VAL A 132 36.07 -24.87 -4.11
CA VAL A 132 34.63 -24.64 -4.22
C VAL A 132 34.30 -23.23 -3.77
N ALA A 133 33.29 -22.65 -4.41
CA ALA A 133 32.75 -21.35 -4.05
C ALA A 133 31.26 -21.50 -3.78
N PHE A 134 30.79 -20.76 -2.79
CA PHE A 134 29.37 -20.67 -2.48
C PHE A 134 28.80 -19.44 -3.17
N GLU A 135 27.76 -19.61 -3.98
CA GLU A 135 27.12 -18.50 -4.68
C GLU A 135 26.20 -17.73 -3.72
N GLU A 136 26.38 -16.40 -3.63
CA GLU A 136 25.68 -15.51 -2.69
C GLU A 136 24.15 -15.39 -2.92
N GLN A 137 23.58 -16.11 -3.90
CA GLN A 137 22.18 -15.94 -4.30
C GLN A 137 21.17 -16.67 -3.40
N ASP A 138 21.61 -17.62 -2.57
CA ASP A 138 20.73 -18.28 -1.61
C ASP A 138 20.42 -17.34 -0.44
N GLU A 139 19.13 -17.16 -0.11
CA GLU A 139 18.72 -16.39 1.07
C GLU A 139 19.44 -16.93 2.30
N GLN A 140 20.37 -16.15 2.84
CA GLN A 140 21.18 -16.57 3.97
C GLN A 140 20.29 -16.92 5.18
N HIS A 141 20.39 -18.19 5.59
CA HIS A 141 19.55 -18.76 6.64
C HIS A 141 19.98 -18.33 8.04
N HIS A 142 19.17 -18.73 9.03
CA HIS A 142 19.54 -18.56 10.44
C HIS A 142 20.85 -19.32 10.75
N ASP A 143 21.81 -18.66 11.41
CA ASP A 143 23.13 -19.19 11.80
C ASP A 143 24.06 -19.58 10.61
N SER A 144 23.96 -18.85 9.49
CA SER A 144 24.86 -19.01 8.33
C SER A 144 26.32 -18.72 8.71
N LEU A 145 27.22 -19.67 8.39
CA LEU A 145 28.67 -19.53 8.62
C LEU A 145 29.26 -18.50 7.67
N LEU A 146 28.79 -18.52 6.41
CA LEU A 146 29.25 -17.61 5.37
C LEU A 146 28.86 -16.16 5.68
N PHE A 147 27.63 -15.94 6.15
CA PHE A 147 27.16 -14.64 6.63
C PHE A 147 28.11 -14.06 7.70
N ARG A 148 28.42 -14.84 8.74
CA ARG A 148 29.30 -14.40 9.84
C ARG A 148 30.70 -14.07 9.32
N TYR A 149 31.23 -14.89 8.42
CA TYR A 149 32.53 -14.65 7.78
C TYR A 149 32.54 -13.37 6.93
N GLN A 150 31.51 -13.16 6.10
CA GLN A 150 31.39 -11.97 5.26
C GLN A 150 31.25 -10.70 6.10
N LEU A 151 30.41 -10.72 7.14
CA LEU A 151 30.24 -9.62 8.08
C LEU A 151 31.57 -9.26 8.74
N ALA A 152 32.28 -10.27 9.25
CA ALA A 152 33.59 -10.09 9.87
C ALA A 152 34.64 -9.53 8.90
N THR A 153 34.67 -10.04 7.66
CA THR A 153 35.60 -9.59 6.61
C THR A 153 35.39 -8.13 6.26
N ARG A 154 34.13 -7.70 6.03
CA ARG A 154 33.80 -6.30 5.75
C ARG A 154 34.18 -5.37 6.88
N VAL A 155 33.85 -5.75 8.12
CA VAL A 155 34.20 -4.96 9.32
C VAL A 155 35.72 -4.85 9.50
N SER A 156 36.47 -5.93 9.23
CA SER A 156 37.94 -5.91 9.28
C SER A 156 38.54 -4.92 8.27
N LYS A 157 37.94 -4.81 7.08
CA LYS A 157 38.35 -3.88 6.02
C LYS A 157 37.82 -2.45 6.19
N GLY A 158 36.93 -2.20 7.15
CA GLY A 158 36.28 -0.91 7.32
C GLY A 158 35.27 -0.58 6.22
N GLU A 159 34.76 -1.59 5.51
CA GLU A 159 33.80 -1.43 4.43
C GLU A 159 32.36 -1.23 4.98
N PRO A 160 31.48 -0.52 4.26
CA PRO A 160 30.08 -0.39 4.66
C PRO A 160 29.35 -1.73 4.62
N ILE A 161 28.47 -1.94 5.60
CA ILE A 161 27.56 -3.09 5.66
C ILE A 161 26.33 -2.77 4.80
N PRO A 162 26.15 -3.44 3.65
CA PRO A 162 25.04 -3.13 2.74
C PRO A 162 23.70 -3.59 3.33
N ALA A 163 22.60 -3.05 2.80
CA ALA A 163 21.25 -3.29 3.30
C ALA A 163 20.85 -4.78 3.37
N HIS A 164 21.27 -5.60 2.39
CA HIS A 164 20.97 -7.04 2.41
C HIS A 164 21.69 -7.75 3.56
N LEU A 165 22.95 -7.40 3.85
CA LEU A 165 23.74 -7.99 4.93
C LEU A 165 23.22 -7.53 6.30
N ALA A 166 22.80 -6.27 6.41
CA ALA A 166 22.11 -5.74 7.58
C ALA A 166 20.79 -6.48 7.86
N LEU A 167 20.00 -6.75 6.81
CA LEU A 167 18.77 -7.54 6.92
C LEU A 167 19.05 -8.97 7.41
N THR A 168 20.08 -9.62 6.88
CA THR A 168 20.50 -10.94 7.38
C THR A 168 20.94 -10.85 8.85
N TRP A 169 21.70 -9.81 9.22
CA TRP A 169 22.17 -9.63 10.59
C TRP A 169 21.00 -9.50 11.58
N ILE A 170 20.00 -8.66 11.29
CA ILE A 170 18.87 -8.51 12.20
C ILE A 170 18.00 -9.78 12.29
N LYS A 171 17.80 -10.51 11.18
CA LYS A 171 17.09 -11.81 11.18
C LYS A 171 17.81 -12.88 12.00
N ASN A 172 19.12 -12.74 12.18
CA ASN A 172 19.99 -13.67 12.89
C ASN A 172 20.32 -13.26 14.33
N SER A 173 19.94 -12.06 14.74
CA SER A 173 20.29 -11.53 16.05
C SER A 173 19.41 -12.12 17.15
N GLN A 174 20.02 -12.54 18.26
CA GLN A 174 19.28 -12.95 19.47
C GLN A 174 18.61 -11.78 20.19
N GLU A 175 18.99 -10.55 19.87
CA GLU A 175 18.42 -9.33 20.49
C GLU A 175 17.07 -8.93 19.88
N TYR A 176 16.64 -9.56 18.77
CA TYR A 176 15.42 -9.17 18.07
C TYR A 176 14.66 -10.35 17.51
N THR A 177 13.34 -10.33 17.64
CA THR A 177 12.44 -11.28 17.00
C THR A 177 11.44 -10.53 16.15
N LEU A 178 11.33 -10.91 14.88
CA LEU A 178 10.37 -10.30 13.96
C LEU A 178 8.93 -10.50 14.46
N ARG A 179 8.20 -9.39 14.59
CA ARG A 179 6.77 -9.40 14.92
C ARG A 179 5.95 -9.97 13.77
N THR A 180 4.70 -10.33 14.03
CA THR A 180 3.78 -10.96 13.06
C THR A 180 3.68 -10.23 11.71
N PRO A 181 3.60 -8.88 11.63
CA PRO A 181 3.56 -8.19 10.34
C PRO A 181 4.78 -8.46 9.47
N ALA A 182 5.97 -8.33 10.02
CA ALA A 182 7.21 -8.61 9.30
C ALA A 182 7.35 -10.09 8.90
N ARG A 183 6.84 -11.02 9.71
CA ARG A 183 6.86 -12.46 9.40
C ARG A 183 5.87 -12.86 8.31
N ARG A 184 4.64 -12.34 8.37
CA ARG A 184 3.57 -12.64 7.40
C ARG A 184 3.86 -12.01 6.04
N CYS A 185 4.46 -10.81 6.04
CA CYS A 185 4.76 -10.01 4.87
C CYS A 185 6.28 -9.90 4.67
N ALA A 186 6.97 -11.05 4.60
CA ALA A 186 8.43 -11.11 4.66
C ALA A 186 9.13 -10.38 3.50
N GLU A 187 8.57 -10.47 2.29
CA GLU A 187 9.10 -9.78 1.10
C GLU A 187 8.92 -8.27 1.19
N GLN A 188 7.70 -7.82 1.53
CA GLN A 188 7.37 -6.41 1.71
C GLN A 188 8.22 -5.80 2.82
N PHE A 189 8.40 -6.52 3.93
CA PHE A 189 9.27 -6.12 5.03
C PHE A 189 10.72 -6.00 4.58
N ALA A 190 11.25 -6.98 3.84
CA ALA A 190 12.62 -6.94 3.33
C ALA A 190 12.86 -5.72 2.44
N THR A 191 11.90 -5.37 1.57
CA THR A 191 11.99 -4.19 0.71
C THR A 191 11.96 -2.90 1.53
N LEU A 192 11.00 -2.73 2.45
CA LEU A 192 10.92 -1.53 3.31
C LEU A 192 12.16 -1.36 4.18
N PHE A 193 12.64 -2.45 4.79
CA PHE A 193 13.85 -2.43 5.60
C PHE A 193 15.04 -1.94 4.78
N LYS A 194 15.23 -2.47 3.57
CA LYS A 194 16.34 -2.08 2.70
C LYS A 194 16.25 -0.61 2.28
N LEU A 195 15.06 -0.13 1.93
CA LEU A 195 14.83 1.27 1.57
C LEU A 195 15.13 2.21 2.74
N GLN A 196 14.57 1.95 3.93
CA GLN A 196 14.80 2.78 5.11
C GLN A 196 16.26 2.71 5.60
N TYR A 197 16.90 1.54 5.47
CA TYR A 197 18.32 1.40 5.78
C TYR A 197 19.19 2.23 4.84
N ALA A 198 18.90 2.22 3.54
CA ALA A 198 19.61 3.02 2.55
C ALA A 198 19.38 4.52 2.76
N ASP A 199 18.18 4.93 3.13
CA ASP A 199 17.87 6.32 3.50
C ASP A 199 18.71 6.80 4.71
N GLN A 200 18.86 5.94 5.72
CA GLN A 200 19.62 6.30 6.93
C GLN A 200 21.15 6.17 6.80
N PHE A 201 21.65 5.21 6.00
CA PHE A 201 23.07 4.84 5.98
C PHE A 201 23.72 4.88 4.58
N GLY A 202 23.00 5.29 3.54
CA GLY A 202 23.48 5.29 2.16
C GLY A 202 23.96 3.89 1.74
N ASP A 203 25.22 3.80 1.31
CA ASP A 203 25.86 2.54 0.90
C ASP A 203 26.01 1.52 2.04
N GLY A 204 25.91 1.97 3.30
CA GLY A 204 25.80 1.10 4.46
C GLY A 204 26.47 1.61 5.73
N MET A 205 26.08 1.02 6.86
CA MET A 205 26.64 1.34 8.17
C MET A 205 28.09 0.86 8.28
N ILE A 206 29.00 1.77 8.64
CA ILE A 206 30.37 1.43 9.00
C ILE A 206 30.42 1.01 10.47
N VAL A 207 30.88 -0.21 10.73
CA VAL A 207 31.04 -0.77 12.08
C VAL A 207 32.52 -0.91 12.40
N LYS A 208 32.92 -0.45 13.60
CA LYS A 208 34.31 -0.57 14.06
C LYS A 208 34.60 -2.01 14.49
N SER A 209 35.80 -2.48 14.13
CA SER A 209 36.30 -3.79 14.55
C SER A 209 36.34 -3.93 16.07
N ASN A 210 35.84 -5.07 16.59
CA ASN A 210 35.82 -5.41 18.00
C ASN A 210 36.94 -6.41 18.37
N LYS A 211 37.19 -6.57 19.68
CA LYS A 211 38.29 -7.41 20.18
C LYS A 211 38.00 -8.92 20.08
N THR A 212 36.74 -9.33 20.12
CA THR A 212 36.34 -10.74 19.99
C THR A 212 36.73 -11.27 18.61
N ARG A 213 37.41 -12.41 18.56
CA ARG A 213 37.79 -13.07 17.31
C ARG A 213 36.69 -13.98 16.81
N LEU A 214 36.57 -14.08 15.49
CA LEU A 214 35.60 -14.96 14.86
C LEU A 214 36.03 -16.43 14.99
N THR A 215 35.15 -17.21 15.59
CA THR A 215 35.17 -18.67 15.52
C THR A 215 33.85 -19.16 14.93
N LEU A 216 33.95 -19.90 13.84
CA LEU A 216 32.80 -20.49 13.15
C LEU A 216 32.59 -21.91 13.66
N HIS A 217 31.45 -22.16 14.28
CA HIS A 217 31.11 -23.46 14.85
C HIS A 217 30.11 -24.18 13.94
N TYR A 218 30.49 -25.34 13.44
CA TYR A 218 29.65 -26.23 12.67
C TYR A 218 29.17 -27.39 13.55
N TYR A 219 27.86 -27.64 13.53
CA TYR A 219 27.23 -28.76 14.24
C TYR A 219 26.76 -29.82 13.24
N PRO A 220 27.37 -31.01 13.26
CA PRO A 220 27.03 -32.09 12.33
C PRO A 220 25.59 -32.56 12.42
N ALA A 221 25.07 -33.09 11.32
CA ALA A 221 23.83 -33.85 11.33
C ALA A 221 24.03 -35.25 11.93
N SER A 222 25.22 -35.82 11.79
CA SER A 222 25.56 -37.12 12.38
C SER A 222 25.76 -37.02 13.89
N ALA A 223 25.08 -37.89 14.65
CA ALA A 223 25.23 -37.96 16.12
C ALA A 223 26.61 -38.47 16.58
N SER A 224 27.33 -39.20 15.71
CA SER A 224 28.67 -39.73 16.03
C SER A 224 29.79 -38.74 15.73
N LEU A 225 29.50 -37.63 15.06
CA LEU A 225 30.48 -36.58 14.76
C LEU A 225 30.39 -35.46 15.78
N ARG A 226 31.55 -35.01 16.27
CA ARG A 226 31.65 -33.86 17.17
C ARG A 226 31.54 -32.55 16.40
N GLY A 227 31.16 -31.48 17.11
CA GLY A 227 31.18 -30.12 16.59
C GLY A 227 32.56 -29.75 16.02
N PHE A 228 32.57 -29.08 14.86
CA PHE A 228 33.78 -28.62 14.20
C PHE A 228 33.93 -27.11 14.40
N SER A 229 35.13 -26.65 14.72
CA SER A 229 35.41 -25.21 14.90
C SER A 229 36.47 -24.77 13.89
N LEU A 230 36.12 -23.76 13.09
CA LEU A 230 37.02 -23.11 12.15
C LEU A 230 37.42 -21.74 12.73
N GLU A 231 38.65 -21.65 13.21
CA GLU A 231 39.21 -20.40 13.74
C GLU A 231 39.57 -19.43 12.61
N GLN A 232 39.20 -18.16 12.79
CA GLN A 232 39.53 -17.06 11.87
C GLN A 232 40.28 -15.96 12.63
N PRO A 233 41.54 -16.20 13.05
CA PRO A 233 42.24 -15.34 14.02
C PRO A 233 42.49 -13.90 13.56
N GLY A 234 42.48 -13.67 12.25
CA GLY A 234 42.60 -12.33 11.64
C GLY A 234 41.29 -11.54 11.57
N LEU A 235 40.16 -12.15 11.92
CA LEU A 235 38.84 -11.56 11.75
C LEU A 235 38.17 -11.24 13.10
N PRO A 236 37.53 -10.07 13.25
CA PRO A 236 36.69 -9.77 14.40
C PRO A 236 35.38 -10.59 14.34
N ASP A 237 34.65 -10.69 15.44
CA ASP A 237 33.26 -11.19 15.43
C ASP A 237 32.27 -10.05 15.71
N PRO A 238 31.76 -9.35 14.69
CA PRO A 238 30.81 -8.27 14.88
C PRO A 238 29.43 -8.76 15.34
N SER A 239 29.11 -10.05 15.16
CA SER A 239 27.77 -10.59 15.45
C SER A 239 27.38 -10.44 16.92
N VAL A 240 28.38 -10.34 17.82
CA VAL A 240 28.18 -10.12 19.26
C VAL A 240 27.84 -8.67 19.64
N LEU A 241 27.91 -7.73 18.69
CA LEU A 241 27.73 -6.30 18.96
C LEU A 241 26.25 -5.92 19.04
N LYS A 242 25.85 -5.35 20.18
CA LYS A 242 24.46 -4.87 20.39
C LYS A 242 24.18 -3.49 19.78
N ALA A 243 25.16 -2.60 19.74
CA ALA A 243 24.94 -1.22 19.31
C ALA A 243 24.53 -1.08 17.84
N PRO A 244 25.18 -1.75 16.86
CA PRO A 244 24.72 -1.76 15.47
C PRO A 244 23.32 -2.39 15.34
N VAL A 245 23.07 -3.48 16.06
CA VAL A 245 21.79 -4.17 16.07
C VAL A 245 20.65 -3.27 16.56
N LYS A 246 20.86 -2.49 17.63
CA LYS A 246 19.85 -1.53 18.12
C LYS A 246 19.43 -0.50 17.07
N LYS A 247 20.35 -0.04 16.22
CA LYS A 247 20.03 0.87 15.11
C LYS A 247 19.16 0.18 14.06
N MET A 248 19.49 -1.07 13.72
CA MET A 248 18.69 -1.87 12.79
C MET A 248 17.32 -2.24 13.35
N ILE A 249 17.19 -2.44 14.68
CA ILE A 249 15.91 -2.69 15.35
C ILE A 249 14.95 -1.53 15.12
N ALA A 250 15.41 -0.28 15.26
CA ALA A 250 14.58 0.89 14.99
C ALA A 250 14.02 0.89 13.55
N ILE A 251 14.86 0.55 12.55
CA ILE A 251 14.42 0.43 11.15
C ILE A 251 13.42 -0.73 10.98
N ALA A 252 13.69 -1.89 11.60
CA ALA A 252 12.80 -3.04 11.52
C ALA A 252 11.44 -2.77 12.17
N ASP A 253 11.41 -2.05 13.29
CA ASP A 253 10.15 -1.71 13.97
C ASP A 253 9.32 -0.72 13.16
N THR A 254 9.94 0.30 12.57
CA THR A 254 9.25 1.23 11.65
C THR A 254 8.73 0.49 10.42
N SER A 255 9.56 -0.35 9.79
CA SER A 255 9.16 -1.17 8.63
C SER A 255 8.01 -2.12 8.96
N THR A 256 8.01 -2.69 10.18
CA THR A 256 6.94 -3.56 10.66
C THR A 256 5.64 -2.78 10.86
N GLU A 257 5.72 -1.57 11.42
CA GLU A 257 4.54 -0.77 11.73
C GLU A 257 3.81 -0.30 10.46
N LEU A 258 4.56 0.08 9.42
CA LEU A 258 4.00 0.40 8.11
C LEU A 258 3.23 -0.76 7.48
N LEU A 259 3.50 -2.01 7.88
CA LEU A 259 2.82 -3.20 7.40
C LEU A 259 1.71 -3.70 8.34
N SER A 260 1.46 -3.04 9.47
CA SER A 260 0.50 -3.48 10.48
C SER A 260 -0.91 -3.69 9.90
N ALA A 261 -1.42 -2.71 9.16
CA ALA A 261 -2.77 -2.76 8.58
C ALA A 261 -2.88 -3.83 7.47
N TYR A 262 -1.91 -3.86 6.55
CA TYR A 262 -1.83 -4.86 5.48
C TYR A 262 -1.73 -6.29 6.05
N SER A 263 -0.84 -6.51 7.01
CA SER A 263 -0.72 -7.81 7.68
C SER A 263 -2.00 -8.21 8.38
N ARG A 264 -2.68 -7.29 9.09
CA ARG A 264 -3.96 -7.57 9.75
C ARG A 264 -5.03 -8.00 8.74
N TYR A 265 -5.05 -7.41 7.56
CA TYR A 265 -5.94 -7.80 6.47
C TYR A 265 -5.68 -9.24 6.02
N LEU A 266 -4.44 -9.56 5.67
CA LEU A 266 -4.04 -10.91 5.24
C LEU A 266 -4.21 -11.99 6.33
N GLY A 267 -4.34 -11.59 7.59
CA GLY A 267 -4.67 -12.50 8.68
C GLY A 267 -6.12 -12.99 8.70
N LYS A 268 -7.02 -12.39 7.89
CA LYS A 268 -8.43 -12.78 7.81
C LYS A 268 -8.62 -14.04 6.95
N LYS A 269 -9.63 -14.84 7.27
CA LYS A 269 -9.98 -16.03 6.49
C LYS A 269 -10.50 -15.61 5.10
N GLY A 270 -9.87 -16.12 4.04
CA GLY A 270 -10.28 -15.86 2.65
C GLY A 270 -9.71 -14.57 2.05
N ALA A 271 -8.91 -13.79 2.78
CA ALA A 271 -8.22 -12.62 2.25
C ALA A 271 -7.04 -13.03 1.35
N SER A 272 -6.83 -12.28 0.27
CA SER A 272 -5.74 -12.43 -0.67
C SER A 272 -4.84 -11.18 -0.70
N ALA A 273 -3.58 -11.37 -1.08
CA ALA A 273 -2.69 -10.25 -1.42
C ALA A 273 -3.15 -9.52 -2.70
N ASP A 274 -3.94 -10.21 -3.54
CA ASP A 274 -4.50 -9.71 -4.78
C ASP A 274 -5.85 -8.98 -4.60
N ASP A 275 -6.32 -8.82 -3.35
CA ASP A 275 -7.52 -8.02 -3.07
C ASP A 275 -7.20 -6.53 -3.16
N ILE A 276 -8.09 -5.74 -3.76
CA ILE A 276 -7.90 -4.28 -3.84
C ILE A 276 -7.76 -3.65 -2.45
N GLU A 277 -8.55 -4.12 -1.47
CA GLU A 277 -8.45 -3.67 -0.08
C GLU A 277 -7.06 -3.96 0.51
N ALA A 278 -6.42 -5.07 0.14
CA ALA A 278 -5.05 -5.38 0.57
C ALA A 278 -4.05 -4.42 -0.10
N MET A 279 -4.17 -4.20 -1.40
CA MET A 279 -3.25 -3.33 -2.15
C MET A 279 -3.27 -1.89 -1.64
N LEU A 280 -4.46 -1.36 -1.36
CA LEU A 280 -4.62 0.01 -0.89
C LEU A 280 -4.03 0.23 0.51
N LEU A 281 -3.85 -0.84 1.29
CA LEU A 281 -3.17 -0.82 2.59
C LEU A 281 -1.63 -0.86 2.48
N LEU A 282 -1.07 -1.09 1.29
CA LEU A 282 0.38 -1.08 1.11
C LEU A 282 0.94 0.36 1.14
N PRO A 283 2.11 0.56 1.78
CA PRO A 283 2.86 1.83 1.68
C PRO A 283 3.21 2.18 0.22
N ASP A 284 3.26 3.47 -0.11
CA ASP A 284 3.58 3.95 -1.48
C ASP A 284 4.94 3.45 -1.97
N ALA A 285 5.91 3.32 -1.05
CA ALA A 285 7.23 2.77 -1.36
C ALA A 285 7.19 1.32 -1.90
N LEU A 286 6.11 0.58 -1.63
CA LEU A 286 5.90 -0.78 -2.14
C LEU A 286 4.85 -0.84 -3.25
N LEU A 287 3.97 0.15 -3.32
CA LEU A 287 2.88 0.18 -4.27
C LEU A 287 3.25 0.98 -5.50
N SER A 288 3.70 0.29 -6.54
CA SER A 288 3.76 0.87 -7.88
C SER A 288 2.44 0.65 -8.60
N VAL A 289 1.67 1.72 -8.76
CA VAL A 289 0.41 1.73 -9.52
C VAL A 289 0.61 1.27 -10.96
N GLN A 290 1.81 1.47 -11.53
CA GLN A 290 2.12 1.06 -12.90
C GLN A 290 2.36 -0.45 -13.05
N THR A 291 2.68 -1.16 -11.96
CA THR A 291 3.02 -2.58 -12.00
C THR A 291 1.88 -3.49 -11.58
N HIS A 292 0.96 -3.02 -10.74
CA HIS A 292 -0.15 -3.85 -10.28
C HIS A 292 -1.30 -3.89 -11.32
N PRO A 293 -1.73 -5.06 -11.84
CA PRO A 293 -2.71 -5.14 -12.93
C PRO A 293 -4.03 -4.39 -12.67
N VAL A 294 -4.62 -4.56 -11.49
CA VAL A 294 -5.89 -3.90 -11.11
C VAL A 294 -5.75 -2.39 -11.05
N LEU A 295 -4.77 -1.86 -10.30
CA LEU A 295 -4.54 -0.43 -10.17
C LEU A 295 -4.07 0.21 -11.48
N LYS A 296 -3.29 -0.52 -12.30
CA LYS A 296 -2.88 -0.07 -13.63
C LYS A 296 -4.08 0.07 -14.56
N ARG A 297 -4.97 -0.93 -14.59
CA ARG A 297 -6.21 -0.89 -15.36
C ARG A 297 -7.10 0.25 -14.87
N PHE A 298 -7.28 0.37 -13.56
CA PHE A 298 -8.05 1.44 -12.96
C PHE A 298 -7.50 2.82 -13.34
N LYS A 299 -6.18 3.03 -13.21
CA LYS A 299 -5.54 4.29 -13.62
C LYS A 299 -5.70 4.58 -15.11
N SER A 300 -5.53 3.56 -15.96
CA SER A 300 -5.71 3.72 -17.40
C SER A 300 -7.15 4.14 -17.74
N TRP A 301 -8.14 3.53 -17.07
CA TRP A 301 -9.53 3.94 -17.20
C TRP A 301 -9.75 5.39 -16.73
N VAL A 302 -9.20 5.80 -15.58
CA VAL A 302 -9.29 7.20 -15.11
C VAL A 302 -8.70 8.15 -16.16
N ASP A 303 -7.49 7.88 -16.65
CA ASP A 303 -6.82 8.72 -17.64
C ASP A 303 -7.62 8.80 -18.97
N GLU A 304 -8.25 7.70 -19.40
CA GLU A 304 -9.17 7.67 -20.56
C GLU A 304 -10.44 8.52 -20.34
N GLN A 305 -11.06 8.45 -19.16
CA GLN A 305 -12.26 9.24 -18.87
C GLN A 305 -11.95 10.74 -18.77
N LEU A 306 -10.77 11.09 -18.26
CA LEU A 306 -10.30 12.48 -18.20
C LEU A 306 -10.01 13.05 -19.59
N ALA A 307 -9.41 12.26 -20.49
CA ALA A 307 -9.10 12.68 -21.85
C ALA A 307 -10.30 12.61 -22.82
N GLY A 308 -11.32 11.84 -22.47
CA GLY A 308 -12.49 11.57 -23.29
C GLY A 308 -13.50 12.73 -23.38
N PRO A 309 -14.54 12.58 -24.23
CA PRO A 309 -15.55 13.61 -24.44
C PRO A 309 -16.43 13.86 -23.20
N SER A 310 -16.50 12.90 -22.28
CA SER A 310 -17.20 13.02 -20.99
C SER A 310 -16.47 13.92 -20.00
N LYS A 311 -15.22 14.33 -20.27
CA LYS A 311 -14.41 15.18 -19.37
C LYS A 311 -14.46 14.72 -17.90
N GLY A 312 -14.31 13.40 -17.69
CA GLY A 312 -14.32 12.77 -16.38
C GLY A 312 -15.69 12.45 -15.78
N LEU A 313 -16.82 12.77 -16.44
CA LEU A 313 -18.15 12.38 -15.97
C LEU A 313 -18.35 10.86 -16.12
N VAL A 314 -18.61 10.19 -15.00
CA VAL A 314 -18.80 8.74 -14.90
C VAL A 314 -19.85 8.41 -13.86
N ARG A 315 -20.41 7.20 -13.89
CA ARG A 315 -21.27 6.72 -12.80
C ARG A 315 -20.45 6.26 -11.62
N LEU A 316 -20.94 6.51 -10.40
CA LEU A 316 -20.29 6.02 -9.18
C LEU A 316 -20.10 4.49 -9.19
N ALA A 317 -21.09 3.76 -9.69
CA ALA A 317 -21.03 2.31 -9.83
C ALA A 317 -19.90 1.82 -10.75
N ASP A 318 -19.53 2.59 -11.77
CA ASP A 318 -18.47 2.20 -12.70
C ASP A 318 -17.09 2.29 -12.04
N LEU A 319 -16.87 3.24 -11.12
CA LEU A 319 -15.65 3.32 -10.32
C LEU A 319 -15.42 2.01 -9.53
N TRP A 320 -16.47 1.49 -8.88
CA TRP A 320 -16.42 0.22 -8.14
C TRP A 320 -16.14 -0.98 -9.03
N ARG A 321 -16.78 -1.04 -10.20
CA ARG A 321 -16.56 -2.12 -11.17
C ARG A 321 -15.12 -2.16 -11.67
N GLN A 322 -14.47 -1.01 -11.85
CA GLN A 322 -13.09 -0.96 -12.33
C GLN A 322 -12.07 -1.47 -11.29
N ILE A 323 -12.41 -1.42 -10.01
CA ILE A 323 -11.62 -1.99 -8.92
C ILE A 323 -12.07 -3.40 -8.53
N GLY A 324 -13.02 -3.99 -9.27
CA GLY A 324 -13.48 -5.37 -9.05
C GLY A 324 -14.39 -5.55 -7.84
N LEU A 325 -15.05 -4.48 -7.37
CA LEU A 325 -16.00 -4.52 -6.27
C LEU A 325 -17.44 -4.31 -6.77
N GLU A 326 -18.39 -4.84 -6.02
CA GLU A 326 -19.81 -4.55 -6.24
C GLU A 326 -20.15 -3.12 -5.81
N PRO A 327 -20.96 -2.36 -6.57
CA PRO A 327 -21.40 -1.03 -6.18
C PRO A 327 -22.03 -1.02 -4.78
N PRO A 328 -21.74 -0.01 -3.96
CA PRO A 328 -22.26 0.03 -2.60
C PRO A 328 -23.78 0.25 -2.59
N GLU A 329 -24.50 -0.28 -1.60
CA GLU A 329 -25.93 0.02 -1.41
C GLU A 329 -26.15 1.41 -0.80
N ARG A 330 -25.16 1.95 -0.08
CA ARG A 330 -25.18 3.26 0.58
C ARG A 330 -23.80 3.91 0.50
N PHE A 331 -23.78 5.23 0.39
CA PHE A 331 -22.53 5.99 0.32
C PHE A 331 -22.18 6.62 1.68
N ASN A 332 -21.37 5.91 2.46
CA ASN A 332 -21.03 6.28 3.83
C ASN A 332 -19.53 6.60 3.98
N LYS A 333 -19.09 6.77 5.23
CA LYS A 333 -17.69 7.05 5.57
C LYS A 333 -16.71 6.03 4.98
N LYS A 334 -17.09 4.74 4.93
CA LYS A 334 -16.24 3.67 4.40
C LYS A 334 -15.97 3.84 2.90
N GLU A 335 -17.00 4.13 2.12
CA GLU A 335 -16.91 4.35 0.68
C GLU A 335 -16.09 5.61 0.37
N MET A 336 -16.26 6.66 1.20
CA MET A 336 -15.45 7.87 1.13
C MET A 336 -13.96 7.64 1.43
N GLU A 337 -13.65 6.85 2.45
CA GLU A 337 -12.26 6.47 2.78
C GLU A 337 -11.63 5.66 1.64
N LEU A 338 -12.40 4.79 0.98
CA LEU A 338 -11.94 4.03 -0.19
C LEU A 338 -11.60 4.95 -1.36
N ILE A 339 -12.51 5.86 -1.73
CA ILE A 339 -12.28 6.85 -2.80
C ILE A 339 -11.05 7.70 -2.46
N THR A 340 -10.97 8.24 -1.24
CA THR A 340 -9.84 9.06 -0.81
C THR A 340 -8.51 8.31 -0.95
N THR A 341 -8.50 7.03 -0.61
CA THR A 341 -7.30 6.20 -0.76
C THR A 341 -6.96 5.99 -2.23
N LEU A 342 -7.96 5.73 -3.08
CA LEU A 342 -7.77 5.60 -4.53
C LEU A 342 -7.26 6.90 -5.17
N GLU A 343 -7.84 8.05 -4.80
CA GLU A 343 -7.40 9.39 -5.23
C GLU A 343 -5.92 9.58 -4.94
N ALA A 344 -5.50 9.31 -3.71
CA ALA A 344 -4.11 9.43 -3.28
C ALA A 344 -3.17 8.48 -4.03
N LYS A 345 -3.59 7.24 -4.29
CA LYS A 345 -2.74 6.26 -5.00
C LYS A 345 -2.66 6.54 -6.51
N ALA A 346 -3.78 6.83 -7.17
CA ALA A 346 -3.86 6.90 -8.63
C ALA A 346 -3.73 8.32 -9.22
N GLY A 347 -3.76 9.36 -8.38
CA GLY A 347 -3.47 10.75 -8.75
C GLY A 347 -4.64 11.44 -9.45
N PHE A 348 -5.84 11.32 -8.89
CA PHE A 348 -7.06 11.99 -9.37
C PHE A 348 -7.88 12.50 -8.18
N GLY A 349 -8.90 13.31 -8.44
CA GLY A 349 -9.92 13.67 -7.46
C GLY A 349 -11.33 13.41 -7.97
N VAL A 350 -12.28 13.38 -7.06
CA VAL A 350 -13.71 13.17 -7.36
C VAL A 350 -14.53 14.39 -6.95
N ALA A 351 -15.48 14.77 -7.80
CA ALA A 351 -16.55 15.70 -7.45
C ALA A 351 -17.92 14.99 -7.57
N PRO A 352 -18.82 15.14 -6.58
CA PRO A 352 -18.65 15.93 -5.38
C PRO A 352 -17.77 15.20 -4.36
N ASP A 353 -17.06 15.99 -3.56
CA ASP A 353 -16.30 15.51 -2.41
C ASP A 353 -16.98 16.05 -1.16
N PRO A 354 -17.58 15.21 -0.30
CA PRO A 354 -18.22 15.63 0.93
C PRO A 354 -17.35 16.47 1.86
N ARG A 355 -16.01 16.32 1.80
CA ARG A 355 -15.06 17.07 2.64
C ARG A 355 -14.97 18.54 2.25
N TYR A 356 -15.10 18.85 0.96
CA TYR A 356 -14.80 20.16 0.41
C TYR A 356 -16.00 20.81 -0.28
N HIS A 357 -16.80 20.02 -0.99
CA HIS A 357 -17.96 20.48 -1.75
C HIS A 357 -19.27 20.46 -0.93
N HIS A 358 -19.24 19.89 0.28
CA HIS A 358 -20.41 19.70 1.14
C HIS A 358 -21.59 19.04 0.41
N ALA A 359 -21.31 18.12 -0.51
CA ALA A 359 -22.28 17.37 -1.30
C ALA A 359 -21.84 15.90 -1.38
N LYS A 360 -22.80 14.99 -1.44
CA LYS A 360 -22.58 13.55 -1.61
C LYS A 360 -23.10 13.10 -2.98
N PRO A 361 -22.43 12.16 -3.65
CA PRO A 361 -23.01 11.51 -4.82
C PRO A 361 -24.15 10.59 -4.40
N ALA A 362 -25.16 10.46 -5.27
CA ALA A 362 -26.15 9.40 -5.14
C ALA A 362 -25.52 8.04 -5.46
N VAL A 363 -26.04 6.97 -4.87
CA VAL A 363 -25.51 5.60 -5.04
C VAL A 363 -25.52 5.15 -6.50
N ASP A 364 -26.57 5.53 -7.24
CA ASP A 364 -26.78 5.29 -8.67
C ASP A 364 -26.48 6.53 -9.53
N GLY A 365 -25.92 7.58 -8.92
CA GLY A 365 -25.66 8.86 -9.55
C GLY A 365 -24.31 8.97 -10.25
N ASP A 366 -24.09 10.13 -10.83
CA ASP A 366 -22.85 10.49 -11.50
C ASP A 366 -21.85 11.12 -10.52
N ILE A 367 -20.58 11.03 -10.89
CA ILE A 367 -19.44 11.74 -10.30
C ILE A 367 -18.57 12.29 -11.43
N VAL A 368 -17.71 13.26 -11.13
CA VAL A 368 -16.74 13.80 -12.07
C VAL A 368 -15.34 13.59 -11.54
N LEU A 369 -14.53 12.88 -12.31
CA LEU A 369 -13.10 12.72 -12.08
C LEU A 369 -12.36 13.97 -12.56
N PHE A 370 -11.32 14.39 -11.84
CA PHE A 370 -10.44 15.49 -12.27
C PHE A 370 -8.97 15.20 -11.94
N PRO A 371 -8.02 15.79 -12.68
CA PRO A 371 -6.60 15.42 -12.57
C PRO A 371 -5.98 15.92 -11.26
N GLU A 372 -4.99 15.18 -10.77
CA GLU A 372 -4.16 15.45 -9.57
C GLU A 372 -4.91 15.41 -8.23
N GLY A 373 -6.23 15.59 -8.22
CA GLY A 373 -7.03 15.67 -7.01
C GLY A 373 -6.67 16.89 -6.15
N HIS A 374 -7.11 16.86 -4.89
CA HIS A 374 -6.81 17.91 -3.91
C HIS A 374 -5.40 17.76 -3.30
N GLY A 375 -4.83 16.56 -3.30
CA GLY A 375 -3.55 16.27 -2.66
C GLY A 375 -3.63 16.20 -1.12
N PRO A 376 -2.50 15.91 -0.46
CA PRO A 376 -2.45 15.85 1.01
C PRO A 376 -2.58 17.25 1.61
N ASN A 377 -3.35 17.37 2.71
CA ASN A 377 -3.52 18.61 3.49
C ASN A 377 -4.14 19.78 2.71
N PHE A 378 -5.01 19.50 1.73
CA PHE A 378 -5.78 20.54 1.08
C PHE A 378 -6.73 21.22 2.06
N GLU A 379 -6.64 22.55 2.13
CA GLU A 379 -7.53 23.41 2.89
C GLU A 379 -8.22 24.38 1.92
N PRO A 380 -9.57 24.37 1.83
CA PRO A 380 -10.30 25.25 0.94
C PRO A 380 -10.19 26.71 1.39
N SER A 381 -9.86 27.61 0.47
CA SER A 381 -9.88 29.05 0.74
C SER A 381 -11.31 29.59 0.92
N GLN A 382 -11.40 30.81 1.43
CA GLN A 382 -12.66 31.54 1.47
C GLN A 382 -13.27 31.68 0.06
N ALA A 383 -12.46 32.05 -0.93
CA ALA A 383 -12.91 32.20 -2.32
C ALA A 383 -13.45 30.90 -2.90
N PHE A 384 -12.86 29.75 -2.54
CA PHE A 384 -13.37 28.44 -2.96
C PHE A 384 -14.76 28.16 -2.39
N ASN A 385 -14.98 28.44 -1.11
CA ASN A 385 -16.27 28.20 -0.47
C ASN A 385 -17.36 29.13 -1.05
N GLU A 386 -17.06 30.41 -1.25
CA GLU A 386 -17.96 31.39 -1.86
C GLU A 386 -18.32 31.03 -3.31
N THR A 387 -17.32 30.59 -4.07
CA THR A 387 -17.51 30.15 -5.46
C THR A 387 -18.32 28.86 -5.52
N SER A 388 -18.01 27.86 -4.69
CA SER A 388 -18.76 26.61 -4.59
C SER A 388 -20.24 26.86 -4.29
N MET A 389 -20.55 27.80 -3.39
CA MET A 389 -21.92 28.25 -3.13
C MET A 389 -22.56 28.89 -4.37
N THR A 390 -21.85 29.80 -5.02
CA THR A 390 -22.35 30.47 -6.23
C THR A 390 -22.66 29.47 -7.34
N LEU A 391 -21.80 28.47 -7.55
CA LEU A 391 -22.01 27.39 -8.51
C LEU A 391 -23.22 26.52 -8.13
N ARG A 392 -23.38 26.22 -6.84
CA ARG A 392 -24.49 25.41 -6.33
C ARG A 392 -25.84 26.07 -6.60
N LEU A 393 -25.97 27.36 -6.30
CA LEU A 393 -27.18 28.16 -6.54
C LEU A 393 -27.37 28.45 -8.03
N GLY A 394 -26.30 28.76 -8.74
CA GLY A 394 -26.32 29.03 -10.17
C GLY A 394 -26.76 27.84 -11.00
N ALA A 395 -26.30 26.64 -10.66
CA ALA A 395 -26.77 25.41 -11.28
C ALA A 395 -28.26 25.15 -11.01
N MET A 396 -28.81 25.62 -9.88
CA MET A 396 -30.26 25.54 -9.65
C MET A 396 -31.02 26.47 -10.58
N VAL A 397 -30.57 27.72 -10.75
CA VAL A 397 -31.16 28.68 -11.70
C VAL A 397 -31.20 28.07 -13.10
N ALA A 398 -30.06 27.56 -13.56
CA ALA A 398 -29.91 26.97 -14.89
C ALA A 398 -30.74 25.70 -15.12
N ALA A 399 -31.14 24.99 -14.06
CA ALA A 399 -31.90 23.73 -14.14
C ALA A 399 -33.44 23.90 -14.04
N VAL A 400 -33.95 25.12 -13.79
CA VAL A 400 -35.40 25.37 -13.58
C VAL A 400 -36.21 25.16 -14.85
N ASP A 401 -35.68 25.53 -16.01
CA ASP A 401 -36.23 25.12 -17.30
C ASP A 401 -35.32 24.01 -17.82
N SER A 402 -35.91 22.92 -18.32
CA SER A 402 -35.22 21.68 -18.72
C SER A 402 -34.23 21.82 -19.90
N HIS A 403 -33.81 23.05 -20.22
CA HIS A 403 -32.78 23.43 -21.17
C HIS A 403 -31.83 24.44 -20.50
N VAL A 404 -30.63 23.98 -20.19
CA VAL A 404 -29.54 24.83 -19.69
C VAL A 404 -29.01 25.70 -20.84
N ASP A 405 -29.02 27.03 -20.71
CA ASP A 405 -28.46 27.92 -21.74
C ASP A 405 -26.92 27.88 -21.71
N SER A 406 -26.30 27.72 -22.88
CA SER A 406 -24.86 27.86 -23.09
C SER A 406 -24.25 29.17 -22.56
N ALA A 407 -25.02 30.27 -22.51
CA ALA A 407 -24.57 31.55 -21.99
C ALA A 407 -24.44 31.54 -20.45
N GLU A 408 -25.38 30.91 -19.75
CA GLU A 408 -25.35 30.76 -18.29
C GLU A 408 -24.18 29.86 -17.85
N LEU A 409 -23.96 28.76 -18.58
CA LEU A 409 -22.82 27.86 -18.38
C LEU A 409 -21.48 28.55 -18.54
N ASN A 410 -21.32 29.31 -19.62
CA ASN A 410 -20.11 30.06 -19.88
C ASN A 410 -19.84 31.07 -18.76
N THR A 411 -20.89 31.64 -18.17
CA THR A 411 -20.73 32.60 -17.08
C THR A 411 -20.26 31.94 -15.78
N LEU A 412 -20.78 30.77 -15.43
CA LEU A 412 -20.31 30.01 -14.27
C LEU A 412 -18.85 29.55 -14.43
N GLN A 413 -18.43 29.21 -15.66
CA GLN A 413 -17.02 28.91 -15.96
C GLN A 413 -16.12 30.14 -15.85
N ILE A 414 -16.54 31.28 -16.42
CA ILE A 414 -15.82 32.56 -16.33
C ILE A 414 -15.60 32.98 -14.87
N LEU A 415 -16.59 32.73 -14.00
CA LEU A 415 -16.49 33.04 -12.58
C LEU A 415 -15.35 32.26 -11.90
N ILE A 416 -15.15 30.99 -12.25
CA ILE A 416 -14.04 30.17 -11.74
C ILE A 416 -12.71 30.62 -12.36
N ASP A 417 -12.69 30.84 -13.68
CA ASP A 417 -11.44 31.08 -14.42
C ASP A 417 -10.81 32.44 -14.11
N HIS A 418 -11.63 33.48 -13.93
CA HIS A 418 -11.15 34.85 -13.68
C HIS A 418 -10.97 35.20 -12.20
N ASP A 419 -11.40 34.34 -11.27
CA ASP A 419 -11.10 34.57 -9.85
C ASP A 419 -9.59 34.40 -9.61
N THR A 420 -8.93 35.47 -9.16
CA THR A 420 -7.48 35.49 -8.90
C THR A 420 -7.12 34.99 -7.50
N HIS A 421 -8.11 34.82 -6.62
CA HIS A 421 -7.96 34.28 -5.27
C HIS A 421 -8.04 32.75 -5.23
N LEU A 422 -8.53 32.11 -6.30
CA LEU A 422 -8.54 30.65 -6.43
C LEU A 422 -7.19 30.12 -6.92
N SER A 423 -6.65 29.15 -6.19
CA SER A 423 -5.50 28.35 -6.62
C SER A 423 -5.84 27.46 -7.83
N PRO A 424 -4.85 26.97 -8.58
CA PRO A 424 -5.09 26.05 -9.70
C PRO A 424 -5.83 24.76 -9.29
N ILE A 425 -5.56 24.25 -8.08
CA ILE A 425 -6.23 23.05 -7.54
C ILE A 425 -7.71 23.34 -7.30
N GLU A 426 -8.01 24.48 -6.65
CA GLU A 426 -9.38 24.93 -6.39
C GLU A 426 -10.16 25.13 -7.68
N LYS A 427 -9.56 25.77 -8.70
CA LYS A 427 -10.21 25.94 -10.01
C LYS A 427 -10.57 24.60 -10.64
N ARG A 428 -9.65 23.62 -10.66
CA ARG A 428 -9.93 22.27 -11.18
C ARG A 428 -11.06 21.58 -10.43
N SER A 429 -11.02 21.64 -9.10
CA SER A 429 -12.05 21.07 -8.23
C SER A 429 -13.42 21.71 -8.47
N LEU A 430 -13.49 23.04 -8.58
CA LEU A 430 -14.73 23.78 -8.83
C LEU A 430 -15.29 23.55 -10.23
N HIS A 431 -14.43 23.43 -11.25
CA HIS A 431 -14.84 23.03 -12.60
C HIS A 431 -15.45 21.63 -12.61
N ALA A 432 -14.83 20.68 -11.91
CA ALA A 432 -15.37 19.32 -11.76
C ALA A 432 -16.70 19.33 -11.00
N TYR A 433 -16.79 20.12 -9.94
CA TYR A 433 -18.03 20.29 -9.17
C TYR A 433 -19.15 20.92 -9.99
N LEU A 434 -18.88 21.98 -10.76
CA LEU A 434 -19.84 22.56 -11.69
C LEU A 434 -20.30 21.52 -12.71
N HIS A 435 -19.36 20.79 -13.31
CA HIS A 435 -19.70 19.74 -14.28
C HIS A 435 -20.61 18.66 -13.68
N TRP A 436 -20.35 18.26 -12.43
CA TRP A 436 -21.22 17.35 -11.69
C TRP A 436 -22.62 17.93 -11.46
N ARG A 437 -22.71 19.19 -11.00
CA ARG A 437 -23.99 19.86 -10.72
C ARG A 437 -24.88 20.01 -11.94
N LEU A 438 -24.29 20.19 -13.12
CA LEU A 438 -25.04 20.34 -14.37
C LEU A 438 -25.61 19.03 -14.90
N ASN A 439 -25.01 17.90 -14.51
CA ASN A 439 -25.43 16.57 -14.94
C ASN A 439 -26.21 15.81 -13.84
N THR A 440 -26.31 16.36 -12.63
CA THR A 440 -27.04 15.76 -11.52
C THR A 440 -28.25 16.61 -11.13
N PRO A 441 -29.48 16.07 -11.14
CA PRO A 441 -30.67 16.82 -10.78
C PRO A 441 -30.56 17.43 -9.37
N ALA A 442 -30.87 18.71 -9.22
CA ALA A 442 -30.90 19.36 -7.91
C ALA A 442 -32.09 18.81 -7.09
N ASN A 443 -31.82 18.24 -5.92
CA ASN A 443 -32.88 17.88 -4.97
C ASN A 443 -33.42 19.17 -4.32
N MET A 444 -34.65 19.55 -4.67
CA MET A 444 -35.34 20.72 -4.09
C MET A 444 -36.13 20.39 -2.81
N THR A 445 -36.15 19.12 -2.41
CA THR A 445 -36.96 18.62 -1.28
C THR A 445 -36.42 19.16 0.04
N GLY A 446 -37.29 19.78 0.86
CA GLY A 446 -36.92 20.36 2.16
C GLY A 446 -36.14 21.68 2.09
N LEU A 447 -35.74 22.14 0.90
CA LEU A 447 -34.92 23.33 0.75
C LEU A 447 -35.64 24.61 1.19
N LYS A 448 -36.93 24.69 0.88
CA LYS A 448 -37.82 25.79 1.30
C LYS A 448 -37.89 25.97 2.81
N GLU A 449 -37.94 24.86 3.56
CA GLU A 449 -38.01 24.89 5.03
C GLU A 449 -36.69 25.36 5.63
N ARG A 450 -35.57 24.87 5.08
CA ARG A 450 -34.22 25.25 5.53
C ARG A 450 -33.89 26.71 5.22
N VAL A 451 -34.27 27.20 4.03
CA VAL A 451 -34.15 28.64 3.68
C VAL A 451 -35.09 29.47 4.56
N GLY A 452 -36.28 28.96 4.88
CA GLY A 452 -37.24 29.60 5.79
C GLY A 452 -36.68 29.83 7.20
N ALA A 453 -35.86 28.91 7.70
CA ALA A 453 -35.22 28.97 9.02
C ALA A 453 -34.10 30.03 9.15
N LEU A 454 -33.73 30.69 8.05
CA LEU A 454 -32.69 31.72 8.05
C LEU A 454 -33.18 33.08 8.56
N GLY A 455 -32.26 33.87 9.10
CA GLY A 455 -32.48 35.28 9.39
C GLY A 455 -32.60 36.12 8.12
N ASP A 456 -33.03 37.36 8.28
CA ASP A 456 -33.33 38.25 7.14
C ASP A 456 -32.06 38.68 6.38
N ALA A 457 -30.95 38.90 7.10
CA ALA A 457 -29.66 39.25 6.48
C ALA A 457 -29.14 38.12 5.58
N GLU A 458 -29.34 36.87 5.97
CA GLU A 458 -28.82 35.73 5.21
C GLU A 458 -29.71 35.38 4.02
N LYS A 459 -31.02 35.60 4.16
CA LYS A 459 -31.97 35.56 3.04
C LYS A 459 -31.61 36.59 1.97
N ASP A 460 -31.15 37.78 2.36
CA ASP A 460 -30.67 38.81 1.43
C ASP A 460 -29.44 38.35 0.64
N VAL A 461 -28.47 37.70 1.29
CA VAL A 461 -27.27 37.16 0.62
C VAL A 461 -27.64 36.12 -0.43
N VAL A 462 -28.51 35.16 -0.08
CA VAL A 462 -28.97 34.12 -1.03
C VAL A 462 -29.66 34.76 -2.24
N ARG A 463 -30.57 35.72 -2.03
CA ARG A 463 -31.26 36.44 -3.11
C ARG A 463 -30.30 37.22 -4.01
N HIS A 464 -29.31 37.88 -3.41
CA HIS A 464 -28.28 38.60 -4.16
C HIS A 464 -27.48 37.67 -5.09
N ILE A 465 -27.09 36.49 -4.61
CA ILE A 465 -26.36 35.50 -5.42
C ILE A 465 -27.23 34.98 -6.57
N LEU A 466 -28.51 34.68 -6.31
CA LEU A 466 -29.45 34.22 -7.34
C LEU A 466 -29.62 35.24 -8.47
N VAL A 467 -29.82 36.51 -8.13
CA VAL A 467 -29.90 37.61 -9.12
C VAL A 467 -28.58 37.75 -9.87
N ARG A 468 -27.45 37.67 -9.16
CA ARG A 468 -26.12 37.82 -9.77
C ARG A 468 -25.85 36.74 -10.80
N VAL A 469 -26.26 35.49 -10.55
CA VAL A 469 -26.11 34.40 -11.53
C VAL A 469 -27.10 34.52 -12.68
N ALA A 470 -28.38 34.81 -12.39
CA ALA A 470 -29.43 34.88 -13.41
C ALA A 470 -29.18 35.96 -14.47
N PHE A 471 -28.53 37.07 -14.12
CA PHE A 471 -28.25 38.20 -15.04
C PHE A 471 -26.76 38.44 -15.24
N ALA A 472 -26.00 37.36 -15.23
CA ALA A 472 -24.55 37.44 -15.28
C ALA A 472 -24.03 37.83 -16.68
N ASP A 473 -24.81 37.57 -17.74
CA ASP A 473 -24.57 38.03 -19.11
C ASP A 473 -24.83 39.54 -19.30
N GLY A 474 -25.37 40.20 -18.26
CA GLY A 474 -25.67 41.62 -18.22
C GLY A 474 -26.96 42.03 -18.92
N LYS A 475 -27.74 41.09 -19.44
CA LYS A 475 -29.08 41.34 -19.98
C LYS A 475 -30.12 40.87 -18.98
N VAL A 476 -31.28 41.50 -19.03
CA VAL A 476 -32.43 41.13 -18.20
C VAL A 476 -33.58 40.85 -19.17
N THR A 477 -33.84 39.58 -19.43
CA THR A 477 -34.92 39.14 -20.30
C THR A 477 -36.18 38.79 -19.50
N PRO A 478 -37.39 38.89 -20.09
CA PRO A 478 -38.62 38.51 -19.41
C PRO A 478 -38.67 37.04 -18.98
N ASP A 479 -37.96 36.14 -19.68
CA ASP A 479 -37.97 34.71 -19.39
C ASP A 479 -37.04 34.38 -18.22
N GLU A 480 -35.85 35.01 -18.13
CA GLU A 480 -34.97 34.93 -16.94
C GLU A 480 -35.67 35.47 -15.68
N ILE A 481 -36.43 36.57 -15.79
CA ILE A 481 -37.23 37.07 -14.66
C ILE A 481 -38.23 36.00 -14.22
N LYS A 482 -38.97 35.37 -15.14
CA LYS A 482 -39.92 34.30 -14.79
C LYS A 482 -39.23 33.09 -14.15
N GLN A 483 -38.05 32.70 -14.63
CA GLN A 483 -37.27 31.61 -14.04
C GLN A 483 -36.85 31.95 -12.62
N LEU A 484 -36.34 33.16 -12.40
CA LEU A 484 -35.96 33.65 -11.09
C LEU A 484 -37.16 33.74 -10.14
N GLU A 485 -38.33 34.17 -10.62
CA GLU A 485 -39.59 34.17 -9.87
C GLU A 485 -40.05 32.77 -9.46
N LYS A 486 -39.93 31.78 -10.36
CA LYS A 486 -40.21 30.36 -10.03
C LYS A 486 -39.26 29.89 -8.93
N LEU A 487 -37.96 30.19 -9.05
CA LEU A 487 -36.96 29.78 -8.07
C LEU A 487 -37.14 30.46 -6.72
N TYR A 488 -37.47 31.76 -6.69
CA TYR A 488 -37.82 32.49 -5.46
C TYR A 488 -38.98 31.80 -4.75
N THR A 489 -40.05 31.48 -5.49
CA THR A 489 -41.22 30.80 -4.94
C THR A 489 -40.86 29.40 -4.41
N ALA A 490 -40.01 28.66 -5.11
CA ALA A 490 -39.56 27.33 -4.72
C ALA A 490 -38.69 27.35 -3.45
N LEU A 491 -37.86 28.39 -3.28
CA LEU A 491 -37.04 28.62 -2.09
C LEU A 491 -37.81 29.27 -0.93
N GLY A 492 -39.05 29.70 -1.15
CA GLY A 492 -39.90 30.33 -0.12
C GLY A 492 -39.75 31.84 0.00
N PHE A 493 -39.08 32.49 -0.95
CA PHE A 493 -39.05 33.94 -1.09
C PHE A 493 -40.32 34.46 -1.76
N ASP A 494 -40.63 35.74 -1.53
CA ASP A 494 -41.72 36.43 -2.22
C ASP A 494 -41.31 36.73 -3.67
N LYS A 495 -42.08 36.20 -4.61
CA LYS A 495 -41.94 36.45 -6.05
C LYS A 495 -41.92 37.95 -6.39
N THR A 496 -42.64 38.80 -5.67
CA THR A 496 -42.70 40.24 -5.97
C THR A 496 -41.37 40.96 -5.71
N GLN A 497 -40.50 40.39 -4.87
CA GLN A 497 -39.20 40.96 -4.52
C GLN A 497 -38.17 40.84 -5.64
N VAL A 498 -38.36 39.95 -6.62
CA VAL A 498 -37.45 39.76 -7.75
C VAL A 498 -37.17 41.08 -8.47
N THR A 499 -38.21 41.88 -8.73
CA THR A 499 -38.05 43.17 -9.43
C THR A 499 -37.24 44.19 -8.63
N ALA A 500 -37.41 44.23 -7.30
CA ALA A 500 -36.66 45.10 -6.41
C ALA A 500 -35.19 44.66 -6.31
N ASP A 501 -34.93 43.35 -6.21
CA ASP A 501 -33.59 42.79 -6.10
C ASP A 501 -32.81 42.94 -7.43
N VAL A 502 -33.49 42.81 -8.57
CA VAL A 502 -32.92 43.14 -9.90
C VAL A 502 -32.62 44.63 -10.04
N HIS A 503 -33.51 45.50 -9.57
CA HIS A 503 -33.26 46.94 -9.59
C HIS A 503 -32.07 47.31 -8.69
N LYS A 504 -31.94 46.69 -7.51
CA LYS A 504 -30.78 46.86 -6.60
C LYS A 504 -29.47 46.39 -7.25
N PHE A 505 -29.50 45.31 -8.03
CA PHE A 505 -28.34 44.80 -8.76
C PHE A 505 -27.93 45.67 -9.97
N THR A 506 -28.90 46.14 -10.75
CA THR A 506 -28.64 46.99 -11.92
C THR A 506 -28.21 48.41 -11.51
N SER A 507 -28.76 48.94 -10.42
CA SER A 507 -28.34 50.24 -9.86
C SER A 507 -26.94 50.19 -9.23
N SER A 508 -26.50 49.05 -8.67
CA SER A 508 -25.12 48.90 -8.16
C SER A 508 -24.07 48.76 -9.27
N LYS A 509 -24.43 48.15 -10.41
CA LYS A 509 -23.59 48.16 -11.64
C LYS A 509 -23.57 49.51 -12.37
N GLY A 510 -24.49 50.42 -12.04
CA GLY A 510 -24.84 51.58 -12.84
C GLY A 510 -24.64 52.95 -12.19
N ALA A 511 -23.68 53.13 -11.27
CA ALA A 511 -23.30 54.47 -10.83
C ALA A 511 -22.28 55.08 -11.81
N PRO A 512 -22.64 56.09 -12.63
CA PRO A 512 -21.63 56.89 -13.30
C PRO A 512 -21.04 57.81 -12.23
N ALA A 513 -19.74 57.72 -12.02
CA ALA A 513 -19.01 58.76 -11.31
C ALA A 513 -19.31 60.11 -12.01
N SER A 514 -19.97 61.03 -11.29
CA SER A 514 -20.07 62.42 -11.69
C SER A 514 -18.67 63.02 -11.71
N ALA A 515 -18.04 63.01 -12.88
CA ALA A 515 -16.86 63.80 -13.18
C ALA A 515 -17.19 64.71 -14.37
N THR A 516 -16.99 66.00 -14.13
CA THR A 516 -17.11 67.12 -15.09
C THR A 516 -16.24 66.89 -16.33
N PRO A 517 -16.59 67.46 -17.49
CA PRO A 517 -16.03 67.04 -18.77
C PRO A 517 -14.65 67.68 -18.99
N THR A 518 -13.65 66.86 -19.27
CA THR A 518 -12.52 67.31 -20.08
C THR A 518 -12.16 66.25 -21.11
N SER A 519 -12.20 66.66 -22.36
CA SER A 519 -11.93 65.89 -23.57
C SER A 519 -10.63 65.09 -23.51
N LYS A 520 -10.68 63.81 -23.92
CA LYS A 520 -9.79 63.21 -24.92
C LYS A 520 -10.29 61.81 -25.32
N THR A 521 -10.52 61.66 -26.61
CA THR A 521 -10.95 60.45 -27.30
C THR A 521 -9.88 59.36 -27.25
N THR A 522 -10.19 58.18 -26.72
CA THR A 522 -9.55 56.93 -27.13
C THR A 522 -10.52 55.76 -26.96
N THR A 523 -10.65 54.98 -28.02
CA THR A 523 -11.58 53.87 -28.26
C THR A 523 -11.42 52.74 -27.24
N GLN A 524 -12.47 52.46 -26.45
CA GLN A 524 -12.56 51.29 -25.56
C GLN A 524 -13.22 50.09 -26.28
N LYS A 525 -12.57 48.92 -26.19
CA LYS A 525 -13.20 47.60 -26.36
C LYS A 525 -13.95 47.25 -25.06
N PRO A 526 -15.05 46.48 -25.09
CA PRO A 526 -15.79 46.14 -23.88
C PRO A 526 -15.03 45.07 -23.10
N GLY A 527 -14.26 45.50 -22.09
CA GLY A 527 -13.67 44.64 -21.07
C GLY A 527 -14.48 44.75 -19.80
N PHE A 528 -14.96 43.62 -19.29
CA PHE A 528 -15.58 43.52 -17.97
C PHE A 528 -14.51 43.86 -16.91
N ALA A 529 -14.72 44.95 -16.16
CA ALA A 529 -13.86 45.32 -15.03
C ALA A 529 -14.60 44.97 -13.73
N LEU A 530 -14.06 44.02 -12.96
CA LEU A 530 -14.50 43.75 -11.60
C LEU A 530 -14.14 44.94 -10.71
N ASN A 531 -15.08 45.37 -9.88
CA ASN A 531 -14.90 46.49 -8.97
C ASN A 531 -14.38 45.94 -7.63
N ASP A 532 -13.06 46.01 -7.42
CA ASP A 532 -12.34 45.46 -6.26
C ASP A 532 -12.82 46.03 -4.90
N GLU A 533 -13.45 47.20 -4.90
CA GLU A 533 -14.04 47.80 -3.68
C GLU A 533 -15.27 47.03 -3.16
N LEU A 534 -15.98 46.27 -4.01
CA LEU A 534 -17.14 45.48 -3.62
C LEU A 534 -16.77 44.12 -3.03
N LEU A 535 -15.57 43.60 -3.34
CA LEU A 535 -15.00 42.41 -2.69
C LEU A 535 -14.58 42.70 -1.24
N ALA A 536 -14.19 43.94 -0.92
CA ALA A 536 -13.78 44.35 0.42
C ALA A 536 -14.95 44.48 1.42
N LEU A 537 -16.18 44.74 0.96
CA LEU A 537 -17.36 44.83 1.82
C LEU A 537 -17.81 43.46 2.37
N HIS A 538 -17.41 42.36 1.73
CA HIS A 538 -17.81 40.98 2.05
C HIS A 538 -16.90 40.26 3.06
N ALA A 539 -15.79 40.88 3.48
CA ALA A 539 -14.80 40.26 4.36
C ALA A 539 -15.20 40.23 5.86
N SER A 540 -16.22 41.00 6.30
CA SER A 540 -16.66 41.03 7.70
C SER A 540 -17.91 40.20 8.00
N GLU A 541 -18.59 39.65 6.98
CA GLU A 541 -19.85 38.90 7.13
C GLU A 541 -19.62 37.36 7.06
N THR A 542 -18.38 36.92 6.90
CA THR A 542 -18.07 35.63 6.28
C THR A 542 -18.01 34.43 7.23
N GLU A 543 -17.77 34.65 8.53
CA GLU A 543 -17.82 33.59 9.54
C GLU A 543 -19.27 33.11 9.78
N SER A 544 -20.23 34.05 9.77
CA SER A 544 -21.66 33.75 9.81
C SER A 544 -22.12 32.99 8.56
N VAL A 545 -21.68 33.39 7.36
CA VAL A 545 -22.04 32.71 6.10
C VAL A 545 -21.50 31.27 6.06
N GLN A 546 -20.30 31.02 6.58
CA GLN A 546 -19.72 29.67 6.64
C GLN A 546 -20.49 28.74 7.61
N SER A 547 -20.88 29.25 8.79
CA SER A 547 -21.71 28.53 9.76
C SER A 547 -23.13 28.25 9.21
N LEU A 548 -23.68 29.21 8.47
CA LEU A 548 -25.03 29.16 7.90
C LEU A 548 -25.18 28.11 6.80
N LEU A 549 -24.16 27.96 5.95
CA LEU A 549 -24.21 27.08 4.77
C LEU A 549 -24.07 25.60 5.12
N GLY A 550 -23.33 25.28 6.17
CA GLY A 550 -23.26 23.93 6.72
C GLY A 550 -24.59 23.43 7.28
N THR A 551 -25.53 24.33 7.63
CA THR A 551 -26.84 23.96 8.18
C THR A 551 -27.94 23.85 7.11
N ILE A 552 -27.89 24.63 6.03
CA ILE A 552 -28.98 24.66 5.02
C ILE A 552 -28.86 23.54 3.98
N PHE A 553 -27.65 23.20 3.53
CA PHE A 553 -27.49 22.41 2.31
C PHE A 553 -26.69 21.10 2.50
N VAL A 554 -26.62 20.58 3.72
CA VAL A 554 -26.24 19.17 3.93
C VAL A 554 -27.42 18.29 3.50
N ASP A 555 -27.18 17.39 2.57
CA ASP A 555 -28.12 16.33 2.23
C ASP A 555 -28.13 15.30 3.36
N ASP A 556 -28.90 15.59 4.41
CA ASP A 556 -29.35 14.58 5.37
C ASP A 556 -30.50 13.81 4.71
N THR A 557 -30.17 12.73 4.01
CA THR A 557 -31.13 11.64 3.87
C THR A 557 -31.48 11.17 5.28
N PRO A 558 -32.76 11.16 5.69
CA PRO A 558 -33.12 10.71 7.03
C PRO A 558 -32.59 9.30 7.25
N GLU A 559 -31.72 9.14 8.24
CA GLU A 559 -31.39 7.83 8.77
C GLU A 559 -32.71 7.24 9.30
N GLU A 560 -33.20 6.17 8.67
CA GLU A 560 -34.29 5.38 9.22
C GLU A 560 -33.87 4.93 10.62
N GLN A 561 -34.52 5.53 11.62
CA GLN A 561 -34.40 5.15 13.02
C GLN A 561 -34.61 3.64 13.11
N HIS A 562 -33.64 2.95 13.69
CA HIS A 562 -33.75 1.55 14.06
C HIS A 562 -35.02 1.35 14.89
N VAL A 563 -36.05 0.76 14.27
CA VAL A 563 -37.17 0.15 15.00
C VAL A 563 -36.57 -1.07 15.69
N ILE A 564 -36.31 -0.94 16.98
CA ILE A 564 -36.04 -2.07 17.87
C ILE A 564 -37.35 -2.86 17.92
N ALA A 565 -37.41 -3.95 17.15
CA ALA A 565 -38.48 -4.92 17.29
C ALA A 565 -38.30 -5.64 18.64
N GLU A 566 -39.08 -5.24 19.64
CA GLU A 566 -39.26 -6.03 20.85
C GLU A 566 -39.86 -7.39 20.47
N GLY A 567 -39.08 -8.44 20.68
CA GLY A 567 -39.46 -9.82 20.43
C GLY A 567 -40.62 -10.23 21.33
N VAL A 568 -41.74 -10.59 20.70
CA VAL A 568 -42.84 -11.32 21.33
C VAL A 568 -42.34 -12.72 21.71
N VAL A 569 -42.26 -12.97 23.02
CA VAL A 569 -42.01 -14.29 23.61
C VAL A 569 -43.25 -15.16 23.39
N VAL A 570 -43.21 -16.04 22.38
CA VAL A 570 -44.15 -17.16 22.27
C VAL A 570 -43.65 -18.29 23.16
N LYS A 571 -44.36 -18.52 24.26
CA LYS A 571 -44.20 -19.69 25.13
C LYS A 571 -44.53 -20.96 24.34
N LYS A 572 -43.62 -21.92 24.37
CA LYS A 572 -43.87 -23.33 24.05
C LYS A 572 -44.96 -23.87 24.98
N ASN A 573 -45.95 -24.53 24.40
CA ASN A 573 -46.52 -25.78 24.88
C ASN A 573 -46.44 -26.79 23.74
#